data_AF-A0A8S2RF41-F1
#
_entry.id   AF-A0A8S2RF41-F1
#
_cell.length_a   1.000
_cell.length_b   1.000
_cell.length_c   1.000
_cell.angle_alpha   90.00
_cell.angle_beta   90.00
_cell.angle_gamma   90.00
#
_symmetry.space_group_name_H-M   'P 1'
#
loop_
_entity.id
_entity.type
_entity.pdbx_description
1 polymer ?
#
loop_
_entity_poly.entity_id
_entity_poly.type
_entity_poly.pdbx_seq_one_letter_code
_entity_poly.pdbx_strand_id
1 'polypeptide(L)'
;MAVPSYIARWSKWFREDREQIEDETRPDRPVTFENIEQVHCLIDDDSHITIDEIQVKTGLNQGTIERRIYDHMKLKKVTTRWRPNQLTDSQRAERIRICKENLAKFEQGTWRSSDVVQVTSHGSIINKSTESRPMLPE
;
A
#
# COMPACT_ATOMS: atom_id res chain seq x y z
N MET A 1 21.34 5.75 60.89
CA MET A 1 21.83 5.61 59.51
C MET A 1 20.65 5.75 58.57
N ALA A 2 20.66 6.71 57.65
CA ALA A 2 19.58 6.88 56.69
C ALA A 2 19.61 5.70 55.70
N VAL A 3 18.50 4.99 55.57
CA VAL A 3 18.39 3.89 54.61
C VAL A 3 18.21 4.51 53.22
N PRO A 4 19.01 4.13 52.22
CA PRO A 4 18.82 4.59 50.85
C PRO A 4 17.40 4.31 50.34
N SER A 5 16.81 5.27 49.61
CA SER A 5 15.41 5.24 49.18
C SER A 5 15.04 4.00 48.35
N TYR A 6 15.97 3.46 47.56
CA TYR A 6 15.74 2.24 46.78
C TYR A 6 15.60 0.99 47.67
N ILE A 7 16.38 0.88 48.75
CA ILE A 7 16.31 -0.24 49.70
C ILE A 7 14.97 -0.20 50.45
N ALA A 8 14.52 0.99 50.86
CA ALA A 8 13.21 1.15 51.50
C ALA A 8 12.05 0.77 50.57
N ARG A 9 12.13 1.15 49.27
CA ARG A 9 11.13 0.80 48.25
C ARG A 9 11.06 -0.70 47.98
N TRP A 10 12.20 -1.36 47.76
CA TRP A 10 12.24 -2.81 47.54
C TRP A 10 11.81 -3.61 48.78
N SER A 11 12.19 -3.15 49.98
CA SER A 11 11.75 -3.78 51.24
C SER A 11 10.24 -3.68 51.45
N LYS A 12 9.61 -2.60 50.97
CA LYS A 12 8.15 -2.46 50.98
C LYS A 12 7.51 -3.44 50.00
N TRP A 13 7.98 -3.50 48.75
CA TRP A 13 7.45 -4.44 47.74
C TRP A 13 7.57 -5.89 48.17
N PHE A 14 8.67 -6.27 48.82
CA PHE A 14 8.85 -7.62 49.36
C PHE A 14 7.85 -7.95 50.49
N ARG A 15 7.48 -6.98 51.32
CA ARG A 15 6.45 -7.16 52.36
C ARG A 15 5.02 -7.19 51.80
N GLU A 16 4.83 -6.64 50.61
CA GLU A 16 3.55 -6.63 49.89
C GLU A 16 3.44 -7.84 48.93
N ASP A 17 4.28 -8.86 49.10
CA ASP A 17 4.34 -10.09 48.28
C ASP A 17 4.45 -9.82 46.78
N ARG A 18 5.07 -8.71 46.38
CA ARG A 18 5.36 -8.44 44.96
C ARG A 18 6.56 -9.29 44.52
N GLU A 19 6.28 -10.39 43.82
CA GLU A 19 7.29 -11.30 43.26
C GLU A 19 7.89 -10.82 41.93
N GLN A 20 7.31 -9.78 41.31
CA GLN A 20 7.79 -9.22 40.05
C GLN A 20 9.06 -8.39 40.25
N ILE A 21 10.18 -8.90 39.76
CA ILE A 21 11.49 -8.23 39.74
C ILE A 21 11.59 -7.23 38.58
N GLU A 22 10.82 -7.44 37.52
CA GLU A 22 10.80 -6.57 36.34
C GLU A 22 10.22 -5.19 36.65
N ASP A 23 10.76 -4.17 35.99
CA ASP A 23 10.22 -2.82 36.05
C ASP A 23 8.78 -2.82 35.53
N GLU A 24 7.91 -2.07 36.20
CA GLU A 24 6.55 -1.85 35.73
C GLU A 24 6.58 -1.23 34.33
N THR A 25 5.58 -1.56 33.50
CA THR A 25 5.45 -1.00 32.17
C THR A 25 5.48 0.52 32.26
N ARG A 26 6.61 1.10 31.83
CA ARG A 26 6.76 2.55 31.82
C ARG A 26 5.73 3.09 30.83
N PRO A 27 4.96 4.14 31.19
CA PRO A 27 4.08 4.78 30.22
C PRO A 27 4.93 5.24 29.05
N ASP A 28 4.64 4.69 27.88
CA ASP A 28 5.27 5.12 26.65
C ASP A 28 5.00 6.61 26.45
N ARG A 29 5.96 7.29 25.81
CA ARG A 29 5.79 8.69 25.42
C ARG A 29 4.48 8.79 24.63
N PRO A 30 3.53 9.65 25.02
CA PRO A 30 2.22 9.70 24.38
C PRO A 30 2.43 10.02 22.90
N VAL A 31 2.15 9.02 22.06
CA VAL A 31 1.99 9.25 20.63
C VAL A 31 0.62 9.89 20.50
N THR A 32 0.58 11.20 20.24
CA THR A 32 -0.70 11.88 20.03
C THR A 32 -1.42 11.19 18.87
N PHE A 33 -2.58 10.59 19.17
CA PHE A 33 -3.43 9.86 18.23
C PHE A 33 -3.77 10.73 17.01
N GLU A 34 -4.00 12.02 17.26
CA GLU A 34 -4.25 13.06 16.26
C GLU A 34 -3.20 13.05 15.13
N ASN A 35 -1.90 12.97 15.43
CA ASN A 35 -0.90 12.99 14.36
C ASN A 35 -0.77 11.63 13.64
N ILE A 36 -1.39 10.54 14.13
CA ILE A 36 -1.39 9.23 13.43
C ILE A 36 -2.43 9.33 12.31
N GLU A 37 -3.62 9.80 12.67
CA GLU A 37 -4.72 10.02 11.74
C GLU A 37 -4.35 11.04 10.66
N GLN A 38 -3.68 12.14 11.03
CA GLN A 38 -3.19 13.12 10.05
C GLN A 38 -2.24 12.51 9.00
N VAL A 39 -1.27 11.69 9.43
CA VAL A 39 -0.37 10.99 8.49
C VAL A 39 -1.15 9.97 7.66
N HIS A 40 -2.19 9.36 8.24
CA HIS A 40 -3.03 8.37 7.54
C HIS A 40 -3.79 9.02 6.38
N CYS A 41 -4.49 10.12 6.67
CA CYS A 41 -5.25 10.86 5.66
C CYS A 41 -4.35 11.32 4.52
N LEU A 42 -3.14 11.80 4.81
CA LEU A 42 -2.20 12.23 3.77
C LEU A 42 -1.77 11.10 2.83
N ILE A 43 -1.60 9.88 3.35
CA ILE A 43 -1.22 8.71 2.56
C ILE A 43 -2.42 8.16 1.76
N ASP A 44 -3.61 8.19 2.33
CA ASP A 44 -4.85 7.76 1.65
C ASP A 44 -5.21 8.71 0.49
N ASP A 45 -5.01 10.02 0.69
CA ASP A 45 -5.24 11.03 -0.34
C ASP A 45 -4.23 10.91 -1.50
N ASP A 46 -2.95 10.69 -1.20
CA ASP A 46 -1.91 10.45 -2.20
C ASP A 46 -0.90 9.38 -1.76
N SER A 47 -1.05 8.18 -2.35
CA SER A 47 -0.12 7.07 -2.13
C SER A 47 1.34 7.32 -2.57
N HIS A 48 1.62 8.38 -3.35
CA HIS A 48 2.98 8.74 -3.78
C HIS A 48 3.63 9.82 -2.92
N ILE A 49 2.96 10.29 -1.86
CA ILE A 49 3.48 11.34 -1.00
C ILE A 49 4.83 10.95 -0.39
N THR A 50 5.77 11.88 -0.44
CA THR A 50 7.11 11.68 0.12
C THR A 50 7.12 11.97 1.63
N ILE A 51 8.10 11.39 2.34
CA ILE A 51 8.24 11.64 3.78
C ILE A 51 8.56 13.11 4.05
N ASP A 52 9.29 13.78 3.17
CA ASP A 52 9.60 15.22 3.28
C ASP A 52 8.34 16.07 3.18
N GLU A 53 7.43 15.75 2.24
CA GLU A 53 6.14 16.43 2.11
C GLU A 53 5.25 16.19 3.33
N ILE A 54 5.22 14.97 3.87
CA ILE A 54 4.51 14.66 5.11
C ILE A 54 5.10 15.49 6.26
N GLN A 55 6.43 15.55 6.38
CA GLN A 55 7.11 16.35 7.40
C GLN A 55 6.74 17.83 7.31
N VAL A 56 6.68 18.41 6.11
CA VAL A 56 6.25 19.81 5.92
C VAL A 56 4.79 20.00 6.33
N LYS A 57 3.90 19.06 5.99
CA LYS A 57 2.46 19.17 6.30
C LYS A 57 2.13 18.93 7.77
N THR A 58 2.81 18.00 8.44
CA THR A 58 2.49 17.61 9.82
C THR A 58 3.46 18.20 10.86
N GLY A 59 4.57 18.80 10.44
CA GLY A 59 5.62 19.32 11.33
C GLY A 59 6.32 18.24 12.16
N LEU A 60 6.17 16.97 11.79
CA LEU A 60 6.75 15.83 12.51
C LEU A 60 8.16 15.56 11.99
N ASN A 61 9.03 15.04 12.86
CA ASN A 61 10.32 14.56 12.38
C ASN A 61 10.14 13.27 11.54
N GLN A 62 11.05 13.10 10.58
CA GLN A 62 11.11 11.93 9.70
C GLN A 62 11.00 10.59 10.45
N GLY A 63 11.78 10.39 11.52
CA GLY A 63 11.76 9.13 12.27
C GLY A 63 10.41 8.82 12.92
N THR A 64 9.66 9.83 13.35
CA THR A 64 8.30 9.68 13.89
C THR A 64 7.33 9.30 12.79
N ILE A 65 7.47 9.89 11.60
CA ILE A 65 6.63 9.55 10.44
C ILE A 65 6.89 8.10 10.02
N GLU A 66 8.15 7.72 9.85
CA GLU A 66 8.54 6.35 9.52
C GLU A 66 8.02 5.36 10.56
N ARG A 67 8.19 5.65 11.85
CA ARG A 67 7.66 4.81 12.94
C ARG A 67 6.13 4.68 12.86
N ARG A 68 5.41 5.76 12.56
CA ARG A 68 3.94 5.70 12.37
C ARG A 68 3.56 4.81 11.20
N ILE A 69 4.23 4.96 10.06
CA ILE A 69 3.98 4.15 8.85
C ILE A 69 4.24 2.66 9.13
N TYR A 70 5.37 2.32 9.74
CA TYR A 70 5.76 0.92 9.94
C TYR A 70 5.10 0.27 11.17
N ASP A 71 5.10 0.94 12.32
CA ASP A 71 4.65 0.33 13.58
C ASP A 71 3.14 0.43 13.76
N HIS A 72 2.53 1.57 13.42
CA HIS A 72 1.12 1.81 13.67
C HIS A 72 0.25 1.43 12.46
N MET A 73 0.65 1.82 11.25
CA MET A 73 -0.14 1.56 10.03
C MET A 73 0.20 0.23 9.35
N LYS A 74 1.33 -0.39 9.71
CA LYS A 74 1.85 -1.62 9.10
C LYS A 74 2.00 -1.51 7.57
N LEU A 75 2.31 -0.31 7.08
CA LEU A 75 2.49 -0.05 5.66
C LEU A 75 3.96 -0.26 5.27
N LYS A 76 4.17 -0.57 3.99
CA LYS A 76 5.49 -0.70 3.38
C LYS A 76 5.54 0.08 2.07
N LYS A 77 6.70 0.64 1.75
CA LYS A 77 6.91 1.28 0.45
C LYS A 77 6.89 0.23 -0.65
N VAL A 78 6.02 0.41 -1.64
CA VAL A 78 5.94 -0.45 -2.83
C VAL A 78 6.09 0.42 -4.06
N THR A 79 7.00 0.04 -4.96
CA THR A 79 7.16 0.73 -6.24
C THR A 79 5.99 0.42 -7.16
N THR A 80 5.42 1.45 -7.79
CA THR A 80 4.39 1.28 -8.81
C THR A 80 4.89 0.44 -9.98
N ARG A 81 4.03 -0.45 -10.50
CA ARG A 81 4.35 -1.20 -11.72
C ARG A 81 4.38 -0.28 -12.92
N TRP A 82 5.36 -0.47 -13.80
CA TRP A 82 5.42 0.27 -15.07
C TRP A 82 4.17 0.02 -15.91
N ARG A 83 3.57 1.09 -16.43
CA ARG A 83 2.47 1.03 -17.39
C ARG A 83 2.94 1.66 -18.71
N PRO A 84 2.90 0.93 -19.84
CA PRO A 84 3.42 1.42 -21.11
C PRO A 84 2.81 2.74 -21.57
N ASN A 85 1.48 2.87 -21.46
CA ASN A 85 0.73 4.01 -21.95
C ASN A 85 -0.22 4.55 -20.88
N GLN A 86 -0.33 5.88 -20.81
CA GLN A 86 -1.39 6.56 -20.08
C GLN A 86 -2.65 6.56 -20.96
N LEU A 87 -3.67 5.82 -20.55
CA LEU A 87 -4.91 5.69 -21.32
C LEU A 87 -5.85 6.86 -21.02
N THR A 88 -6.37 7.49 -22.07
CA THR A 88 -7.50 8.42 -21.96
C THR A 88 -8.77 7.69 -21.52
N ASP A 89 -9.75 8.42 -21.01
CA ASP A 89 -11.01 7.82 -20.56
C ASP A 89 -11.78 7.15 -21.72
N SER A 90 -11.72 7.75 -22.91
CA SER A 90 -12.29 7.16 -24.13
C SER A 90 -11.61 5.83 -24.49
N GLN A 91 -10.28 5.76 -24.41
CA GLN A 91 -9.54 4.52 -24.65
C GLN A 91 -9.85 3.44 -23.61
N ARG A 92 -10.05 3.81 -22.34
CA ARG A 92 -10.46 2.86 -21.29
C ARG A 92 -11.85 2.31 -21.55
N ALA A 93 -12.81 3.19 -21.86
CA ALA A 93 -14.18 2.80 -22.16
C ALA A 93 -14.23 1.84 -23.35
N GLU A 94 -13.48 2.14 -24.41
CA GLU A 94 -13.42 1.31 -25.60
C GLU A 94 -12.77 -0.05 -25.31
N ARG A 95 -11.69 -0.09 -24.53
CA ARG A 95 -11.09 -1.35 -24.09
C ARG A 95 -12.07 -2.20 -23.29
N ILE A 96 -12.84 -1.61 -22.38
CA ILE A 96 -13.85 -2.33 -21.59
C ILE A 96 -14.93 -2.89 -22.52
N ARG A 97 -15.42 -2.10 -23.48
CA ARG A 97 -16.43 -2.53 -24.46
C ARG A 97 -15.93 -3.75 -25.24
N ILE A 98 -14.74 -3.65 -25.84
CA ILE A 98 -14.13 -4.73 -26.62
C ILE A 98 -13.91 -5.98 -25.75
N CYS A 99 -13.41 -5.82 -24.52
CA CYS A 99 -13.20 -6.95 -23.62
C CYS A 99 -14.50 -7.68 -23.29
N LYS A 100 -15.61 -6.96 -23.06
CA LYS A 100 -16.92 -7.57 -22.80
C LYS A 100 -17.44 -8.33 -24.02
N GLU A 101 -17.31 -7.76 -25.22
CA GLU A 101 -17.72 -8.41 -26.46
C GLU A 101 -16.91 -9.69 -26.72
N ASN A 102 -15.59 -9.63 -26.50
CA ASN A 102 -14.72 -10.78 -26.67
C ASN A 102 -15.04 -11.87 -25.65
N LEU A 103 -15.35 -11.51 -24.39
CA LEU A 103 -15.76 -12.46 -23.37
C LEU A 103 -17.06 -13.16 -23.76
N ALA A 104 -18.08 -12.40 -24.21
CA ALA A 104 -19.35 -12.97 -24.64
C ALA A 104 -19.19 -13.94 -25.82
N LYS A 105 -18.34 -13.61 -26.81
CA LYS A 105 -18.04 -14.50 -27.94
C LYS A 105 -17.33 -15.80 -27.50
N PHE A 106 -16.46 -15.70 -26.50
CA PHE A 106 -15.77 -16.85 -25.93
C PHE A 106 -16.75 -17.77 -25.18
N GLU A 107 -17.63 -17.19 -24.36
CA GLU A 107 -18.66 -17.92 -23.61
C GLU A 107 -19.69 -18.60 -24.54
N GLN A 108 -20.04 -17.96 -25.65
CA GLN A 108 -20.91 -18.52 -26.69
C GLN A 108 -20.22 -19.60 -27.53
N GLY A 109 -18.93 -19.88 -27.29
CA GLY A 109 -18.14 -20.87 -28.05
C GLY A 109 -17.88 -20.48 -29.50
N THR A 110 -18.22 -19.24 -29.89
CA THR A 110 -18.01 -18.70 -31.24
C THR A 110 -16.55 -18.27 -31.46
N TRP A 111 -15.80 -18.06 -30.37
CA TRP A 111 -14.40 -17.67 -30.39
C TRP A 111 -13.54 -18.62 -29.55
N ARG A 112 -12.44 -19.12 -30.11
CA ARG A 112 -11.37 -19.77 -29.35
C ARG A 112 -10.16 -18.85 -29.23
N SER A 113 -9.42 -18.97 -28.14
CA SER A 113 -8.20 -18.18 -27.90
C SER A 113 -7.18 -18.31 -29.06
N SER A 114 -7.12 -19.49 -29.69
CA SER A 114 -6.31 -19.79 -30.89
C SER A 114 -6.62 -18.96 -32.13
N ASP A 115 -7.82 -18.39 -32.20
CA ASP A 115 -8.31 -17.66 -33.37
C ASP A 115 -7.86 -16.19 -33.34
N VAL A 116 -7.54 -15.71 -32.14
CA VAL A 116 -7.20 -14.31 -31.85
C VAL A 116 -5.71 -14.14 -31.65
N VAL A 117 -5.06 -15.16 -31.09
CA VAL A 117 -3.66 -15.12 -30.71
C VAL A 117 -2.93 -16.27 -31.39
N GLN A 118 -1.88 -15.94 -32.14
CA GLN A 118 -0.94 -16.94 -32.65
C GLN A 118 0.35 -16.87 -31.81
N VAL A 119 0.77 -18.01 -31.29
CA VAL A 119 2.12 -18.16 -30.73
C VAL A 119 3.01 -18.66 -31.86
N THR A 120 4.02 -17.88 -32.24
CA THR A 120 4.98 -18.30 -33.26
C THR A 120 5.90 -19.39 -32.71
N SER A 121 6.57 -20.14 -33.57
CA SER A 121 7.52 -21.19 -33.17
C SER A 121 8.65 -20.70 -32.25
N HIS A 122 8.91 -19.39 -32.24
CA HIS A 122 9.90 -18.72 -31.39
C HIS A 122 9.29 -18.12 -30.11
N GLY A 123 8.04 -18.44 -29.78
CA GLY A 123 7.36 -18.04 -28.54
C GLY A 123 6.82 -16.61 -28.52
N SER A 124 6.80 -15.91 -29.66
CA SER A 124 6.23 -14.56 -29.73
C SER A 124 4.71 -14.62 -29.89
N ILE A 125 4.00 -13.80 -29.12
CA ILE A 125 2.53 -13.70 -29.14
C ILE A 125 2.14 -12.60 -30.12
N ILE A 126 1.46 -12.96 -31.21
CA ILE A 126 0.90 -12.01 -32.19
C ILE A 126 -0.63 -12.00 -32.14
N ASN A 127 -1.22 -10.82 -32.23
CA ASN A 127 -2.67 -10.64 -32.26
C ASN A 127 -3.17 -10.61 -33.72
N LYS A 128 -4.00 -11.59 -34.09
CA LYS A 128 -4.58 -11.75 -35.43
C LYS A 128 -5.75 -10.80 -35.72
N SER A 129 -6.36 -10.20 -34.70
CA SER A 129 -7.58 -9.40 -34.86
C SER A 129 -7.37 -8.00 -35.47
N THR A 130 -6.15 -7.67 -35.88
CA THR A 130 -5.79 -6.33 -36.40
C THR A 130 -6.08 -6.14 -37.90
N GLU A 131 -6.74 -7.09 -38.58
CA GLU A 131 -6.88 -7.08 -40.05
C GLU A 131 -8.22 -6.53 -40.57
N SER A 132 -9.05 -5.90 -39.74
CA SER A 132 -10.34 -5.35 -40.21
C SER A 132 -10.64 -3.98 -39.62
N ARG A 133 -9.75 -3.01 -39.86
CA ARG A 133 -10.12 -1.58 -39.75
C ARG A 133 -10.27 -1.03 -41.17
N PRO A 134 -11.49 -0.83 -41.69
CA PRO A 134 -11.64 -0.12 -42.96
C PRO A 134 -11.10 1.30 -42.78
N MET A 135 -10.15 1.67 -43.63
CA MET A 135 -9.64 3.04 -43.73
C MET A 135 -10.80 3.95 -44.10
N LEU A 136 -11.12 4.93 -43.25
CA LEU A 136 -12.02 6.02 -43.63
C LEU A 136 -11.29 6.91 -44.65
N PRO A 137 -11.94 7.32 -45.76
CA PRO A 137 -11.33 8.22 -46.72
C PRO A 137 -11.18 9.64 -46.12
N GLU A 138 -10.17 10.35 -46.61
CA GLU A 138 -9.70 11.68 -46.16
C GLU A 138 -10.77 12.78 -46.16
#